data_AF-A0A1W9XCV4-F1
#
_entry.id   AF-A0A1W9XCV4-F1
#
_cell.length_a   1.000
_cell.length_b   1.000
_cell.length_c   1.000
_cell.angle_alpha   90.00
_cell.angle_beta   90.00
_cell.angle_gamma   90.00
#
_symmetry.space_group_name_H-M   'P 1'
#
loop_
_entity.id
_entity.type
_entity.pdbx_description
1 polymer ?
#
loop_
_entity_poly.entity_id
_entity_poly.type
_entity_poly.pdbx_seq_one_letter_code
_entity_poly.pdbx_strand_id
1 'polypeptide(L)'
;MNNLQELVNNTEEYGTLHLDFDEYFGQVLITRPVTIEGNNSTVCAKAGPVISIQSEGIHLKNLRVEVTAPAPKDEASALALWVKDHVKVTLDNIVVKGNVSGLVIEDGAWNYPDILHLQPVVPNKKNYFAFDMDVPISCVLETDIAGLRIVNPGIKIPGPNTIELEVDSLREDTILFGNIEINSNDLKRIISVSGGSFGTSANVPKPNKNKPVRLGETIAAPKSVPAPKAKPARAVTSDSGKSKKLLIAAGLAICLITLIVFLAFSFLGSSGDEKSENGSDDSQKPTAEIRGIQKSYTQGSAISLTAVGEDDQSVSQMAFRVENTSISQSWDVGGQSVAQKYDFPTSELKPGTYKYVLAVDDRAGNSGSCSGNFQIREKPDTVQPVGKIAGIRDSYTRGDEVSYTIQASDNKALKKITFKIAEMPSEAKAWQASGPSASYKSSFPTKDWKPGTYSYSLLTEDMGGNVGEQTGEFVLKEVQYGEVNIVTRPWAEIFIDGKSFGNSPKRLKLLAGKVEIRFVNKAKNIDHTETITVTPDELTKKSLKLK
;
A
#
# COMPACT_ATOMS: atom_id res chain seq x y z
N MET A 1 -35.09 -27.13 -4.27
CA MET A 1 -34.35 -25.87 -4.46
C MET A 1 -35.17 -24.78 -3.81
N ASN A 2 -34.69 -24.24 -2.69
CA ASN A 2 -35.40 -23.17 -2.01
C ASN A 2 -35.20 -21.87 -2.80
N ASN A 3 -36.30 -21.20 -3.14
CA ASN A 3 -36.24 -19.91 -3.81
C ASN A 3 -35.79 -18.85 -2.80
N LEU A 4 -34.62 -18.24 -3.00
CA LEU A 4 -34.10 -17.21 -2.08
C LEU A 4 -35.06 -16.03 -1.92
N GLN A 5 -35.80 -15.64 -2.97
CA GLN A 5 -36.80 -14.58 -2.86
C GLN A 5 -37.91 -14.94 -1.86
N GLU A 6 -38.34 -16.20 -1.84
CA GLU A 6 -39.38 -16.67 -0.92
C GLU A 6 -38.86 -16.71 0.53
N LEU A 7 -37.62 -17.16 0.73
CA LEU A 7 -36.97 -17.10 2.05
C LEU A 7 -36.84 -15.66 2.55
N VAL A 8 -36.41 -14.75 1.67
CA VAL A 8 -36.34 -13.32 1.97
C VAL A 8 -37.73 -12.78 2.29
N ASN A 9 -38.80 -13.20 1.60
CA ASN A 9 -40.19 -12.78 1.83
C ASN A 9 -40.85 -13.37 3.08
N ASN A 10 -40.35 -14.49 3.60
CA ASN A 10 -40.88 -15.14 4.80
C ASN A 10 -40.13 -14.77 6.08
N THR A 11 -38.96 -14.14 5.97
CA THR A 11 -38.19 -13.65 7.13
C THR A 11 -38.91 -12.45 7.76
N GLU A 12 -38.93 -12.30 9.08
CA GLU A 12 -39.55 -11.13 9.74
C GLU A 12 -38.76 -9.84 9.48
N GLU A 13 -39.40 -8.66 9.57
CA GLU A 13 -38.67 -7.38 9.49
C GLU A 13 -37.64 -7.26 10.61
N TYR A 14 -36.43 -6.81 10.28
CA TYR A 14 -35.25 -6.84 11.15
C TYR A 14 -34.81 -8.24 11.61
N GLY A 15 -35.43 -9.30 11.07
CA GLY A 15 -35.06 -10.68 11.31
C GLY A 15 -33.74 -11.05 10.63
N THR A 16 -33.20 -12.22 11.00
CA THR A 16 -32.01 -12.80 10.36
C THR A 16 -32.40 -14.04 9.58
N LEU A 17 -32.13 -14.02 8.27
CA LEU A 17 -32.20 -15.17 7.40
C LEU A 17 -30.84 -15.87 7.36
N HIS A 18 -30.80 -17.12 7.82
CA HIS A 18 -29.62 -17.98 7.69
C HIS A 18 -29.78 -18.85 6.46
N LEU A 19 -28.84 -18.74 5.52
CA LEU A 19 -28.79 -19.57 4.33
C LEU A 19 -27.96 -20.84 4.58
N ASP A 20 -28.36 -21.91 3.90
CA ASP A 20 -27.51 -23.09 3.78
C ASP A 20 -26.36 -22.79 2.80
N PHE A 21 -25.26 -23.53 2.91
CA PHE A 21 -24.17 -23.46 1.91
C PHE A 21 -24.64 -24.07 0.59
N ASP A 22 -25.17 -23.24 -0.31
CA ASP A 22 -25.76 -23.67 -1.59
C ASP A 22 -25.64 -22.58 -2.68
N GLU A 23 -26.12 -22.88 -3.88
CA GLU A 23 -26.29 -21.94 -4.98
C GLU A 23 -27.77 -21.56 -5.16
N TYR A 24 -28.07 -20.28 -4.99
CA TYR A 24 -29.39 -19.69 -5.15
C TYR A 24 -29.49 -19.00 -6.51
N PHE A 25 -30.22 -19.63 -7.43
CA PHE A 25 -30.41 -19.10 -8.77
C PHE A 25 -31.58 -18.12 -8.86
N GLY A 26 -31.32 -16.92 -9.38
CA GLY A 26 -32.33 -15.92 -9.68
C GLY A 26 -31.95 -14.52 -9.22
N GLN A 27 -32.74 -13.54 -9.65
CA GLN A 27 -32.65 -12.17 -9.16
C GLN A 27 -33.47 -12.06 -7.87
N VAL A 28 -32.93 -11.32 -6.89
CA VAL A 28 -33.54 -11.14 -5.58
C VAL A 28 -33.77 -9.65 -5.32
N LEU A 29 -34.99 -9.31 -4.92
CA LEU A 29 -35.39 -7.98 -4.52
C LEU A 29 -35.61 -7.93 -3.01
N ILE A 30 -34.91 -7.01 -2.34
CA ILE A 30 -34.98 -6.80 -0.90
C ILE A 30 -35.60 -5.43 -0.65
N THR A 31 -36.86 -5.41 -0.21
CA THR A 31 -37.66 -4.18 -0.01
C THR A 31 -37.92 -3.84 1.45
N ARG A 32 -37.36 -4.59 2.40
CA ARG A 32 -37.60 -4.40 3.84
C ARG A 32 -36.37 -4.76 4.68
N PRO A 33 -36.19 -4.14 5.87
CA PRO A 33 -35.04 -4.37 6.73
C PRO A 33 -34.86 -5.86 7.06
N VAL A 34 -33.68 -6.43 6.81
CA VAL A 34 -33.36 -7.83 7.09
C VAL A 34 -31.84 -8.03 7.12
N THR A 35 -31.38 -8.98 7.94
CA THR A 35 -30.01 -9.51 7.86
C THR A 35 -30.01 -10.82 7.08
N ILE A 36 -29.15 -10.96 6.07
CA ILE A 36 -28.94 -12.22 5.35
C ILE A 36 -27.54 -12.73 5.67
N GLU A 37 -27.48 -13.83 6.41
CA GLU A 37 -26.25 -14.55 6.72
C GLU A 37 -26.08 -15.70 5.73
N GLY A 38 -25.21 -15.49 4.75
CA GLY A 38 -25.08 -16.32 3.57
C GLY A 38 -24.33 -17.63 3.79
N ASN A 39 -23.57 -17.78 4.88
CA ASN A 39 -22.75 -18.99 5.11
C ASN A 39 -21.85 -19.36 3.90
N ASN A 40 -21.31 -18.35 3.21
CA ASN A 40 -20.54 -18.45 1.96
C ASN A 40 -21.30 -19.05 0.76
N SER A 41 -22.64 -19.03 0.79
CA SER A 41 -23.48 -19.39 -0.36
C SER A 41 -23.32 -18.41 -1.52
N THR A 42 -23.72 -18.85 -2.71
CA THR A 42 -23.67 -18.06 -3.93
C THR A 42 -25.07 -17.74 -4.43
N VAL A 43 -25.38 -16.46 -4.62
CA VAL A 43 -26.56 -16.00 -5.34
C VAL A 43 -26.13 -15.65 -6.75
N CYS A 44 -26.75 -16.26 -7.76
CA CYS A 44 -26.32 -16.06 -9.13
C CYS A 44 -27.49 -15.94 -10.10
N ALA A 45 -27.30 -15.11 -11.13
CA ALA A 45 -28.24 -14.98 -12.22
C ALA A 45 -27.50 -14.76 -13.53
N LYS A 46 -28.14 -15.11 -14.66
CA LYS A 46 -27.58 -14.84 -16.00
C LYS A 46 -27.54 -13.35 -16.32
N ALA A 47 -28.35 -12.53 -15.65
CA ALA A 47 -28.39 -11.09 -15.86
C ALA A 47 -28.68 -10.40 -14.53
N GLY A 48 -28.09 -9.22 -14.37
CA GLY A 48 -28.26 -8.33 -13.24
C GLY A 48 -29.54 -7.48 -13.27
N PRO A 49 -29.82 -6.76 -12.17
CA PRO A 49 -29.14 -6.88 -10.88
C PRO A 49 -29.44 -8.24 -10.22
N VAL A 50 -28.42 -8.96 -9.77
CA VAL A 50 -28.62 -10.27 -9.09
C VAL A 50 -29.27 -10.04 -7.74
N ILE A 51 -28.82 -9.04 -6.99
CA ILE A 51 -29.49 -8.54 -5.79
C ILE A 51 -29.82 -7.05 -5.96
N SER A 52 -31.08 -6.70 -5.71
CA SER A 52 -31.60 -5.33 -5.70
C SER A 52 -32.04 -4.95 -4.29
N ILE A 53 -31.46 -3.89 -3.72
CA ILE A 53 -31.75 -3.41 -2.37
C ILE A 53 -32.49 -2.07 -2.45
N GLN A 54 -33.67 -2.00 -1.83
CA GLN A 54 -34.55 -0.82 -1.88
C GLN A 54 -34.95 -0.27 -0.51
N SER A 55 -34.41 -0.81 0.58
CA SER A 55 -34.77 -0.47 1.95
C SER A 55 -33.55 -0.30 2.84
N GLU A 56 -33.68 0.55 3.86
CA GLU A 56 -32.67 0.80 4.88
C GLU A 56 -32.57 -0.37 5.87
N GLY A 57 -31.47 -0.43 6.63
CA GLY A 57 -31.30 -1.44 7.68
C GLY A 57 -31.05 -2.85 7.17
N ILE A 58 -30.53 -2.98 5.94
CA ILE A 58 -30.08 -4.24 5.37
C ILE A 58 -28.65 -4.54 5.80
N HIS A 59 -28.41 -5.79 6.17
CA HIS A 59 -27.08 -6.31 6.43
C HIS A 59 -26.87 -7.61 5.63
N LEU A 60 -25.95 -7.61 4.68
CA LEU A 60 -25.54 -8.83 3.98
C LEU A 60 -24.23 -9.34 4.56
N LYS A 61 -24.15 -10.65 4.83
CA LYS A 61 -22.96 -11.28 5.44
C LYS A 61 -22.57 -12.55 4.70
N ASN A 62 -21.27 -12.78 4.49
CA ASN A 62 -20.71 -14.03 3.97
C ASN A 62 -21.46 -14.57 2.75
N LEU A 63 -21.60 -13.73 1.72
CA LEU A 63 -22.39 -14.05 0.53
C LEU A 63 -21.57 -13.78 -0.72
N ARG A 64 -21.72 -14.64 -1.71
CA ARG A 64 -21.22 -14.39 -3.05
C ARG A 64 -22.37 -14.01 -3.98
N VAL A 65 -22.18 -12.99 -4.81
CA VAL A 65 -23.18 -12.49 -5.75
C VAL A 65 -22.60 -12.45 -7.15
N GLU A 66 -23.10 -13.29 -8.07
CA GLU A 66 -22.49 -13.47 -9.38
C GLU A 66 -23.44 -13.26 -10.57
N VAL A 67 -23.03 -12.40 -11.50
CA VAL A 67 -23.54 -12.41 -12.87
C VAL A 67 -22.78 -13.48 -13.65
N THR A 68 -23.51 -14.47 -14.18
CA THR A 68 -22.91 -15.65 -14.82
C THR A 68 -22.88 -15.59 -16.34
N ALA A 69 -23.52 -14.59 -16.96
CA ALA A 69 -23.40 -14.42 -18.41
C ALA A 69 -21.98 -13.96 -18.79
N PRO A 70 -21.37 -14.57 -19.83
CA PRO A 70 -20.03 -14.21 -20.27
C PRO A 70 -19.95 -12.81 -20.90
N ALA A 71 -21.08 -12.27 -21.36
CA ALA A 71 -21.19 -10.90 -21.85
C ALA A 71 -22.60 -10.37 -21.50
N PRO A 72 -22.70 -9.43 -20.55
CA PRO A 72 -23.95 -8.71 -20.28
C PRO A 72 -24.42 -7.97 -21.53
N LYS A 73 -25.74 -7.81 -21.69
CA LYS A 73 -26.34 -7.15 -22.87
C LYS A 73 -26.25 -5.62 -22.78
N ASP A 74 -26.28 -5.12 -21.57
CA ASP A 74 -26.27 -3.71 -21.19
C ASP A 74 -25.70 -3.55 -19.77
N GLU A 75 -25.45 -2.31 -19.35
CA GLU A 75 -24.88 -1.99 -18.03
C GLU A 75 -25.72 -2.50 -16.86
N ALA A 76 -27.06 -2.46 -16.97
CA ALA A 76 -27.95 -2.92 -15.91
C ALA A 76 -27.86 -4.45 -15.73
N SER A 77 -27.79 -5.19 -16.83
CA SER A 77 -27.62 -6.64 -16.84
C SER A 77 -26.24 -7.10 -16.37
N ALA A 78 -25.27 -6.19 -16.24
CA ALA A 78 -23.94 -6.46 -15.70
C ALA A 78 -23.87 -6.35 -14.17
N LEU A 79 -24.93 -5.88 -13.50
CA LEU A 79 -24.92 -5.63 -12.07
C LEU A 79 -25.04 -6.91 -11.25
N ALA A 80 -24.06 -7.19 -10.40
CA ALA A 80 -24.20 -8.17 -9.33
C ALA A 80 -25.08 -7.60 -8.21
N LEU A 81 -24.80 -6.38 -7.80
CA LEU A 81 -25.50 -5.71 -6.71
C LEU A 81 -25.96 -4.31 -7.16
N TRP A 82 -27.23 -4.00 -6.89
CA TRP A 82 -27.76 -2.66 -7.06
C TRP A 82 -28.42 -2.21 -5.76
N VAL A 83 -28.08 -1.00 -5.32
CA VAL A 83 -28.65 -0.35 -4.14
C VAL A 83 -29.38 0.91 -4.61
N LYS A 84 -30.61 1.08 -4.15
CA LYS A 84 -31.40 2.28 -4.47
C LYS A 84 -30.74 3.53 -3.89
N ASP A 85 -30.84 4.64 -4.62
CA ASP A 85 -30.31 5.94 -4.19
C ASP A 85 -30.67 6.29 -2.74
N HIS A 86 -29.67 6.77 -2.01
CA HIS A 86 -29.73 7.17 -0.60
C HIS A 86 -30.01 6.04 0.42
N VAL A 87 -30.14 4.78 -0.01
CA VAL A 87 -30.24 3.64 0.89
C VAL A 87 -28.85 3.25 1.41
N LYS A 88 -28.71 3.14 2.73
CA LYS A 88 -27.50 2.58 3.35
C LYS A 88 -27.64 1.09 3.58
N VAL A 89 -26.59 0.35 3.23
CA VAL A 89 -26.48 -1.09 3.46
C VAL A 89 -25.20 -1.37 4.23
N THR A 90 -25.25 -2.34 5.14
CA THR A 90 -24.05 -2.91 5.77
C THR A 90 -23.66 -4.17 5.01
N LEU A 91 -22.40 -4.28 4.62
CA LEU A 91 -21.86 -5.42 3.89
C LEU A 91 -20.68 -5.99 4.68
N ASP A 92 -20.70 -7.29 4.96
CA ASP A 92 -19.64 -7.99 5.68
C ASP A 92 -19.23 -9.23 4.89
N ASN A 93 -17.97 -9.27 4.43
CA ASN A 93 -17.42 -10.36 3.63
C ASN A 93 -18.28 -10.73 2.41
N ILE A 94 -18.56 -9.74 1.57
CA ILE A 94 -19.35 -9.92 0.33
C ILE A 94 -18.41 -10.04 -0.87
N VAL A 95 -18.56 -11.14 -1.61
CA VAL A 95 -17.82 -11.38 -2.85
C VAL A 95 -18.73 -11.08 -4.02
N VAL A 96 -18.29 -10.26 -4.98
CA VAL A 96 -19.07 -9.94 -6.18
C VAL A 96 -18.35 -10.39 -7.44
N LYS A 97 -19.12 -10.90 -8.41
CA LYS A 97 -18.71 -11.08 -9.81
C LYS A 97 -19.68 -10.33 -10.70
N GLY A 98 -19.26 -9.18 -11.20
CA GLY A 98 -20.09 -8.22 -11.93
C GLY A 98 -19.88 -6.79 -11.40
N ASN A 99 -20.59 -5.84 -12.01
CA ASN A 99 -20.56 -4.44 -11.59
C ASN A 99 -21.46 -4.22 -10.36
N VAL A 100 -21.26 -3.10 -9.68
CA VAL A 100 -22.09 -2.66 -8.56
C VAL A 100 -22.51 -1.22 -8.80
N SER A 101 -23.71 -0.87 -8.34
CA SER A 101 -24.25 0.49 -8.46
C SER A 101 -25.05 0.87 -7.22
N GLY A 102 -25.01 2.15 -6.83
CA GLY A 102 -25.68 2.68 -5.65
C GLY A 102 -24.86 2.62 -4.36
N LEU A 103 -23.60 2.19 -4.46
CA LEU A 103 -22.63 2.28 -3.38
C LEU A 103 -21.66 3.40 -3.73
N VAL A 104 -21.77 4.54 -3.04
CA VAL A 104 -21.11 5.83 -3.39
C VAL A 104 -19.63 5.72 -3.77
N ILE A 105 -18.91 4.72 -3.26
CA ILE A 105 -17.48 4.52 -3.52
C ILE A 105 -17.21 3.27 -4.38
N GLU A 106 -18.14 2.36 -4.64
CA GLU A 106 -17.89 1.14 -5.45
C GLU A 106 -18.39 1.24 -6.90
N ASP A 107 -19.14 2.30 -7.21
CA ASP A 107 -19.75 2.53 -8.51
C ASP A 107 -18.70 2.70 -9.62
N GLY A 108 -18.92 2.02 -10.75
CA GLY A 108 -18.07 2.12 -11.93
C GLY A 108 -17.83 0.76 -12.61
N ALA A 109 -17.17 0.81 -13.75
CA ALA A 109 -16.83 -0.39 -14.51
C ALA A 109 -15.58 -1.05 -13.91
N TRP A 110 -15.71 -2.32 -13.54
CA TRP A 110 -14.57 -3.13 -13.11
C TRP A 110 -14.13 -4.03 -14.26
N ASN A 111 -12.91 -3.84 -14.75
CA ASN A 111 -12.34 -4.64 -15.83
C ASN A 111 -11.05 -5.31 -15.38
N TYR A 112 -11.10 -6.61 -15.19
CA TYR A 112 -9.97 -7.45 -14.80
C TYR A 112 -10.21 -8.87 -15.32
N PRO A 113 -9.17 -9.68 -15.52
CA PRO A 113 -9.34 -11.06 -15.96
C PRO A 113 -9.96 -11.92 -14.86
N ASP A 114 -11.00 -12.69 -15.19
CA ASP A 114 -11.59 -13.70 -14.29
C ASP A 114 -10.59 -14.81 -13.93
N ILE A 115 -9.70 -15.15 -14.88
CA ILE A 115 -8.76 -16.27 -14.79
C ILE A 115 -7.38 -15.83 -15.30
N LEU A 116 -6.35 -16.14 -14.52
CA LEU A 116 -4.96 -16.03 -14.91
C LEU A 116 -4.33 -17.41 -15.08
N HIS A 117 -3.93 -17.72 -16.30
CA HIS A 117 -3.14 -18.91 -16.62
C HIS A 117 -1.65 -18.54 -16.63
N LEU A 118 -0.95 -18.82 -15.52
CA LEU A 118 0.49 -18.61 -15.38
C LEU A 118 1.24 -19.64 -16.23
N GLN A 119 1.45 -19.34 -17.51
CA GLN A 119 2.21 -20.20 -18.42
C GLN A 119 3.07 -19.37 -19.38
N PRO A 120 4.30 -19.83 -19.70
CA PRO A 120 4.98 -20.98 -19.10
C PRO A 120 5.62 -20.64 -17.74
N VAL A 121 5.58 -21.57 -16.78
CA VAL A 121 6.40 -21.50 -15.55
C VAL A 121 7.64 -22.35 -15.77
N VAL A 122 8.81 -21.72 -15.88
CA VAL A 122 10.09 -22.41 -16.06
C VAL A 122 10.53 -23.01 -14.72
N PRO A 123 10.76 -24.34 -14.64
CA PRO A 123 11.23 -24.99 -13.41
C PRO A 123 12.58 -24.46 -12.93
N ASN A 124 12.78 -24.52 -11.62
CA ASN A 124 14.00 -24.18 -10.89
C ASN A 124 14.50 -22.74 -11.13
N LYS A 125 13.58 -21.84 -11.50
CA LYS A 125 13.83 -20.42 -11.75
C LYS A 125 12.65 -19.60 -11.27
N LYS A 126 12.91 -18.35 -10.88
CA LYS A 126 11.85 -17.36 -10.71
C LYS A 126 11.19 -17.04 -12.05
N ASN A 127 9.88 -16.86 -12.04
CA ASN A 127 9.08 -16.50 -13.21
C ASN A 127 8.37 -15.17 -12.95
N TYR A 128 8.15 -14.40 -14.01
CA TYR A 128 7.63 -13.04 -13.92
C TYR A 128 6.48 -12.87 -14.90
N PHE A 129 5.34 -12.44 -14.40
CA PHE A 129 4.13 -12.22 -15.18
C PHE A 129 3.56 -10.84 -14.91
N ALA A 130 2.72 -10.34 -15.81
CA ALA A 130 1.98 -9.12 -15.61
C ALA A 130 0.61 -9.20 -16.27
N PHE A 131 -0.42 -8.60 -15.67
CA PHE A 131 -1.73 -8.45 -16.28
C PHE A 131 -2.24 -7.02 -16.06
N ASP A 132 -3.16 -6.59 -16.92
CA ASP A 132 -3.77 -5.27 -16.79
C ASP A 132 -5.13 -5.37 -16.12
N MET A 133 -5.49 -4.32 -15.41
CA MET A 133 -6.83 -4.08 -14.91
C MET A 133 -7.18 -2.61 -15.02
N ASP A 134 -8.46 -2.32 -15.15
CA ASP A 134 -9.01 -0.96 -15.10
C ASP A 134 -10.10 -0.95 -14.02
N VAL A 135 -9.84 -0.17 -12.96
CA VAL A 135 -10.64 -0.21 -11.73
C VAL A 135 -11.13 1.19 -11.35
N PRO A 136 -12.38 1.35 -10.90
CA PRO A 136 -12.95 2.66 -10.64
C PRO A 136 -12.48 3.29 -9.33
N ILE A 137 -11.86 2.50 -8.45
CA ILE A 137 -11.39 2.91 -7.13
C ILE A 137 -10.05 2.28 -6.74
N SER A 138 -9.45 2.81 -5.69
CA SER A 138 -8.31 2.17 -5.02
C SER A 138 -8.71 0.81 -4.43
N CYS A 139 -7.82 -0.17 -4.52
CA CYS A 139 -8.01 -1.50 -3.96
C CYS A 139 -6.66 -2.15 -3.64
N VAL A 140 -6.70 -3.24 -2.88
CA VAL A 140 -5.52 -4.04 -2.52
C VAL A 140 -5.72 -5.46 -3.01
N LEU A 141 -4.69 -6.02 -3.65
CA LEU A 141 -4.65 -7.39 -4.08
C LEU A 141 -3.90 -8.26 -3.08
N GLU A 142 -4.48 -9.40 -2.75
CA GLU A 142 -3.91 -10.40 -1.84
C GLU A 142 -3.96 -11.79 -2.47
N THR A 143 -3.06 -12.67 -2.06
CA THR A 143 -3.06 -14.07 -2.48
C THR A 143 -2.44 -14.95 -1.41
N ASP A 144 -3.01 -16.13 -1.21
CA ASP A 144 -2.51 -17.18 -0.33
C ASP A 144 -1.72 -18.27 -1.09
N ILE A 145 -1.56 -18.11 -2.41
CA ILE A 145 -0.88 -19.09 -3.26
C ILE A 145 0.61 -19.11 -2.91
N ALA A 146 1.05 -20.22 -2.32
CA ALA A 146 2.43 -20.41 -1.93
C ALA A 146 3.39 -20.27 -3.14
N GLY A 147 4.39 -19.40 -2.99
CA GLY A 147 5.38 -19.13 -4.03
C GLY A 147 4.89 -18.20 -5.14
N LEU A 148 3.70 -17.61 -5.04
CA LEU A 148 3.26 -16.48 -5.87
C LEU A 148 3.27 -15.20 -5.03
N ARG A 149 3.86 -14.14 -5.58
CA ARG A 149 3.94 -12.82 -4.95
C ARG A 149 3.43 -11.76 -5.91
N ILE A 150 2.54 -10.90 -5.41
CA ILE A 150 2.12 -9.69 -6.11
C ILE A 150 3.16 -8.59 -5.80
N VAL A 151 3.82 -8.06 -6.82
CA VAL A 151 4.94 -7.12 -6.65
C VAL A 151 4.44 -5.73 -6.25
N ASN A 152 3.31 -5.31 -6.82
CA ASN A 152 2.65 -4.03 -6.59
C ASN A 152 1.17 -4.24 -6.18
N PRO A 153 0.91 -4.74 -4.96
CA PRO A 153 -0.43 -5.16 -4.56
C PRO A 153 -1.43 -4.02 -4.35
N GLY A 154 -1.00 -2.78 -4.13
CA GLY A 154 -1.89 -1.66 -3.86
C GLY A 154 -2.12 -0.77 -5.08
N ILE A 155 -3.36 -0.71 -5.55
CA ILE A 155 -3.81 0.30 -6.52
C ILE A 155 -4.30 1.52 -5.75
N LYS A 156 -3.62 2.65 -5.96
CA LYS A 156 -3.95 3.93 -5.29
C LYS A 156 -4.70 4.90 -6.18
N ILE A 157 -4.56 4.77 -7.50
CA ILE A 157 -5.13 5.68 -8.49
C ILE A 157 -6.12 4.88 -9.34
N PRO A 158 -7.41 5.29 -9.38
CA PRO A 158 -8.40 4.73 -10.29
C PRO A 158 -7.97 4.78 -11.76
N GLY A 159 -8.47 3.85 -12.55
CA GLY A 159 -8.20 3.72 -13.98
C GLY A 159 -7.29 2.54 -14.30
N PRO A 160 -6.60 2.60 -15.46
CA PRO A 160 -5.77 1.50 -15.94
C PRO A 160 -4.51 1.33 -15.09
N ASN A 161 -4.27 0.10 -14.67
CA ASN A 161 -3.14 -0.32 -13.84
C ASN A 161 -2.58 -1.64 -14.37
N THR A 162 -1.26 -1.80 -14.29
CA THR A 162 -0.59 -3.08 -14.58
C THR A 162 -0.13 -3.71 -13.28
N ILE A 163 -0.56 -4.94 -13.03
CA ILE A 163 -0.16 -5.74 -11.88
C ILE A 163 0.95 -6.71 -12.29
N GLU A 164 2.06 -6.68 -11.56
CA GLU A 164 3.20 -7.56 -11.72
C GLU A 164 3.15 -8.70 -10.69
N LEU A 165 3.39 -9.91 -11.18
CA LEU A 165 3.45 -11.14 -10.40
C LEU A 165 4.84 -11.75 -10.50
N GLU A 166 5.36 -12.22 -9.37
CA GLU A 166 6.58 -13.01 -9.28
C GLU A 166 6.23 -14.38 -8.72
N VAL A 167 6.58 -15.42 -9.47
CA VAL A 167 6.53 -16.80 -9.00
C VAL A 167 7.94 -17.22 -8.62
N ASP A 168 8.10 -17.78 -7.42
CA ASP A 168 9.37 -18.29 -6.92
C ASP A 168 9.91 -19.46 -7.75
N SER A 169 11.13 -19.89 -7.43
CA SER A 169 11.73 -21.06 -8.05
C SER A 169 11.00 -22.34 -7.65
N LEU A 170 10.06 -22.79 -8.48
CA LEU A 170 9.32 -24.02 -8.28
C LEU A 170 10.07 -25.22 -8.85
N ARG A 171 9.91 -26.41 -8.24
CA ARG A 171 10.46 -27.66 -8.79
C ARG A 171 9.75 -28.02 -10.10
N GLU A 172 10.33 -28.92 -10.88
CA GLU A 172 9.61 -29.52 -11.99
C GLU A 172 8.37 -30.27 -11.47
N ASP A 173 7.30 -30.26 -12.26
CA ASP A 173 5.99 -30.86 -11.96
C ASP A 173 5.26 -30.27 -10.73
N THR A 174 5.52 -29.01 -10.39
CA THR A 174 4.73 -28.27 -9.39
C THR A 174 3.53 -27.58 -10.04
N ILE A 175 2.37 -27.69 -9.41
CA ILE A 175 1.12 -27.03 -9.82
C ILE A 175 0.90 -25.81 -8.92
N LEU A 176 0.51 -24.70 -9.53
CA LEU A 176 -0.02 -23.53 -8.85
C LEU A 176 -1.52 -23.46 -9.10
N PHE A 177 -2.31 -23.38 -8.02
CA PHE A 177 -3.73 -23.11 -8.10
C PHE A 177 -4.16 -22.32 -6.86
N GLY A 178 -5.16 -21.46 -7.02
CA GLY A 178 -5.75 -20.70 -5.93
C GLY A 178 -6.32 -19.38 -6.45
N ASN A 179 -6.42 -18.39 -5.57
CA ASN A 179 -7.05 -17.12 -5.88
C ASN A 179 -6.12 -15.92 -5.65
N ILE A 180 -6.34 -14.87 -6.43
CA ILE A 180 -6.01 -13.51 -6.05
C ILE A 180 -7.31 -12.83 -5.65
N GLU A 181 -7.36 -12.31 -4.43
CA GLU A 181 -8.47 -11.51 -3.92
C GLU A 181 -8.18 -10.03 -4.19
N ILE A 182 -9.15 -9.33 -4.77
CA ILE A 182 -9.16 -7.88 -4.89
C ILE A 182 -10.08 -7.36 -3.79
N ASN A 183 -9.49 -6.72 -2.79
CA ASN A 183 -10.19 -6.12 -1.66
C ASN A 183 -10.36 -4.62 -1.91
N SER A 184 -11.61 -4.17 -1.98
CA SER A 184 -11.96 -2.75 -1.97
C SER A 184 -12.55 -2.36 -0.61
N ASN A 185 -13.46 -1.39 -0.52
CA ASN A 185 -13.96 -0.91 0.77
C ASN A 185 -14.74 -2.00 1.50
N ASP A 186 -15.87 -2.40 0.92
CA ASP A 186 -16.82 -3.32 1.56
C ASP A 186 -17.02 -4.62 0.75
N LEU A 187 -16.29 -4.75 -0.36
CA LEU A 187 -16.46 -5.83 -1.34
C LEU A 187 -15.15 -6.53 -1.66
N LYS A 188 -15.28 -7.80 -2.03
CA LYS A 188 -14.22 -8.65 -2.56
C LYS A 188 -14.53 -9.09 -3.97
N ARG A 189 -13.50 -9.21 -4.81
CA ARG A 189 -13.56 -9.83 -6.14
C ARG A 189 -12.45 -10.86 -6.23
N ILE A 190 -12.64 -11.89 -7.05
CA ILE A 190 -11.70 -13.02 -7.13
C ILE A 190 -11.24 -13.22 -8.56
N ILE A 191 -9.93 -13.32 -8.71
CA ILE A 191 -9.27 -13.80 -9.91
C ILE A 191 -8.79 -15.23 -9.63
N SER A 192 -9.27 -16.20 -10.41
CA SER A 192 -8.78 -17.57 -10.32
C SER A 192 -7.40 -17.68 -10.95
N VAL A 193 -6.46 -18.33 -10.28
CA VAL A 193 -5.10 -18.52 -10.79
C VAL A 193 -4.84 -20.00 -11.00
N SER A 194 -4.24 -20.33 -12.14
CA SER A 194 -3.77 -21.68 -12.44
C SER A 194 -2.43 -21.62 -13.17
N GLY A 195 -1.57 -22.61 -12.95
CA GLY A 195 -0.28 -22.70 -13.62
C GLY A 195 0.46 -23.97 -13.24
N GLY A 196 1.60 -24.21 -13.88
CA GLY A 196 2.46 -25.31 -13.47
C GLY A 196 3.81 -25.33 -14.17
N SER A 197 4.81 -25.80 -13.45
CA SER A 197 6.20 -25.92 -13.88
C SER A 197 6.45 -27.28 -14.54
N PHE A 198 5.80 -27.51 -15.68
CA PHE A 198 5.96 -28.74 -16.46
C PHE A 198 7.21 -28.65 -17.35
N GLY A 199 7.90 -29.79 -17.54
CA GLY A 199 9.20 -29.90 -18.20
C GLY A 199 9.41 -28.99 -19.43
N THR A 200 10.60 -28.41 -19.51
CA THR A 200 10.92 -27.36 -20.50
C THR A 200 10.89 -27.90 -21.93
N SER A 201 10.00 -27.38 -22.77
CA SER A 201 10.18 -27.44 -24.23
C SER A 201 11.39 -26.57 -24.60
N ALA A 202 12.21 -27.00 -25.58
CA ALA A 202 13.47 -26.35 -25.98
C ALA A 202 13.32 -24.87 -26.43
N ASN A 203 12.08 -24.38 -26.57
CA ASN A 203 11.73 -23.05 -27.07
C ASN A 203 11.10 -22.11 -26.02
N VAL A 204 11.12 -22.44 -24.73
CA VAL A 204 10.55 -21.54 -23.71
C VAL A 204 11.48 -20.34 -23.46
N PRO A 205 11.01 -19.08 -23.59
CA PRO A 205 11.79 -17.90 -23.28
C PRO A 205 12.34 -17.93 -21.86
N LYS A 206 13.60 -17.56 -21.67
CA LYS A 206 14.18 -17.44 -20.33
C LYS A 206 13.41 -16.37 -19.54
N PRO A 207 12.99 -16.64 -18.29
CA PRO A 207 12.31 -15.66 -17.48
C PRO A 207 13.13 -14.38 -17.34
N ASN A 208 12.48 -13.23 -17.51
CA ASN A 208 13.13 -11.92 -17.42
C ASN A 208 12.23 -10.95 -16.65
N LYS A 209 12.71 -10.47 -15.50
CA LYS A 209 11.97 -9.52 -14.67
C LYS A 209 11.61 -8.22 -15.40
N ASN A 210 12.49 -7.75 -16.29
CA ASN A 210 12.26 -6.51 -17.05
C ASN A 210 11.35 -6.72 -18.26
N LYS A 211 10.94 -7.96 -18.53
CA LYS A 211 10.03 -8.32 -19.61
C LYS A 211 9.11 -9.46 -19.15
N PRO A 212 8.19 -9.18 -18.19
CA PRO A 212 7.27 -10.19 -17.68
C PRO A 212 6.36 -10.72 -18.79
N VAL A 213 5.91 -11.96 -18.66
CA VAL A 213 4.92 -12.56 -19.56
C VAL A 213 3.57 -11.89 -19.33
N ARG A 214 2.97 -11.36 -20.39
CA ARG A 214 1.66 -10.69 -20.32
C ARG A 214 0.55 -11.73 -20.27
N LEU A 215 -0.34 -11.59 -19.30
CA LEU A 215 -1.48 -12.47 -19.03
C LEU A 215 -2.79 -11.72 -19.28
N GLY A 216 -3.88 -12.47 -19.46
CA GLY A 216 -5.23 -11.90 -19.57
C GLY A 216 -5.62 -11.47 -21.00
N GLU A 217 -4.74 -11.60 -21.99
CA GLU A 217 -5.17 -11.62 -23.39
C GLU A 217 -5.94 -12.91 -23.65
N THR A 218 -7.14 -12.82 -24.24
CA THR A 218 -7.93 -13.99 -24.61
C THR A 218 -7.09 -14.91 -25.49
N ILE A 219 -6.66 -16.05 -24.96
CA ILE A 219 -6.01 -17.09 -25.74
C ILE A 219 -7.04 -17.54 -26.77
N ALA A 220 -6.90 -17.11 -28.03
CA ALA A 220 -7.67 -17.68 -29.10
C ALA A 220 -7.44 -19.19 -29.07
N ALA A 221 -8.51 -19.96 -28.88
CA ALA A 221 -8.46 -21.42 -28.90
C ALA A 221 -7.60 -21.86 -30.11
N PRO A 222 -6.61 -22.75 -29.93
CA PRO A 222 -5.73 -23.13 -31.02
C PRO A 222 -6.59 -23.64 -32.18
N LYS A 223 -6.54 -22.93 -33.31
CA LYS A 223 -7.10 -23.44 -34.55
C LYS A 223 -6.29 -24.68 -34.91
N SER A 224 -6.94 -25.83 -34.80
CA SER A 224 -6.47 -27.19 -35.06
C SER A 224 -5.70 -27.88 -33.93
N VAL A 225 -6.30 -28.98 -33.46
CA VAL A 225 -5.59 -30.09 -32.80
C VAL A 225 -4.68 -30.73 -33.84
N PRO A 226 -3.36 -30.85 -33.62
CA PRO A 226 -2.53 -31.67 -34.49
C PRO A 226 -2.94 -33.14 -34.31
N ALA A 227 -3.29 -33.80 -35.40
CA ALA A 227 -3.56 -35.24 -35.41
C ALA A 227 -2.38 -36.03 -34.80
N PRO A 228 -2.64 -37.13 -34.08
CA PRO A 228 -1.60 -37.87 -33.38
C PRO A 228 -0.63 -38.49 -34.39
N LYS A 229 0.62 -38.04 -34.39
CA LYS A 229 1.69 -38.69 -35.16
C LYS A 229 2.18 -39.91 -34.41
N ALA A 230 2.24 -41.02 -35.14
CA ALA A 230 2.56 -42.36 -34.69
C ALA A 230 3.94 -42.47 -34.00
N LYS A 231 4.02 -43.41 -33.05
CA LYS A 231 5.26 -43.87 -32.40
C LYS A 231 6.30 -44.33 -33.44
N PRO A 232 7.58 -43.98 -33.27
CA PRO A 232 8.67 -44.79 -33.78
C PRO A 232 9.18 -45.78 -32.71
N ALA A 233 9.62 -46.92 -33.20
CA ALA A 233 10.05 -48.08 -32.46
C ALA A 233 11.36 -47.89 -31.68
N ARG A 234 11.48 -48.73 -30.66
CA ARG A 234 12.66 -49.00 -29.83
C ARG A 234 13.84 -49.47 -30.69
N ALA A 235 15.02 -48.91 -30.48
CA ALA A 235 16.30 -49.55 -30.81
C ALA A 235 17.18 -49.60 -29.56
N VAL A 236 17.76 -50.78 -29.36
CA VAL A 236 18.62 -51.21 -28.26
C VAL A 236 20.07 -51.07 -28.70
N THR A 237 20.94 -50.55 -27.83
CA THR A 237 22.36 -50.92 -27.59
C THR A 237 22.84 -50.11 -26.37
N SER A 238 23.21 -50.72 -25.23
CA SER A 238 24.54 -51.25 -24.83
C SER A 238 25.66 -50.21 -24.99
N ASP A 239 26.53 -49.88 -24.04
CA ASP A 239 27.07 -50.60 -22.89
C ASP A 239 27.93 -49.64 -22.03
N SER A 240 28.13 -49.99 -20.75
CA SER A 240 29.26 -49.66 -19.86
C SER A 240 29.56 -48.17 -19.55
N GLY A 241 29.87 -47.74 -18.33
CA GLY A 241 30.24 -48.40 -17.09
C GLY A 241 31.10 -47.43 -16.27
N LYS A 242 31.12 -47.66 -14.95
CA LYS A 242 32.07 -47.15 -13.94
C LYS A 242 31.75 -45.83 -13.23
N SER A 243 31.05 -46.03 -12.12
CA SER A 243 31.22 -45.37 -10.82
C SER A 243 32.67 -45.16 -10.37
N LYS A 244 32.93 -44.06 -9.65
CA LYS A 244 33.76 -44.03 -8.43
C LYS A 244 33.42 -42.82 -7.53
N LYS A 245 33.12 -43.12 -6.27
CA LYS A 245 33.23 -42.26 -5.06
C LYS A 245 34.71 -41.83 -4.90
N LEU A 246 35.19 -40.90 -4.09
CA LEU A 246 34.89 -40.23 -2.81
C LEU A 246 36.02 -39.14 -2.71
N LEU A 247 35.90 -37.98 -2.06
CA LEU A 247 36.26 -37.79 -0.64
C LEU A 247 36.15 -36.31 -0.25
N ILE A 248 35.71 -36.14 0.99
CA ILE A 248 35.67 -34.93 1.81
C ILE A 248 37.02 -34.78 2.52
N ALA A 249 37.54 -33.57 2.64
CA ALA A 249 38.41 -33.19 3.76
C ALA A 249 38.26 -31.69 4.05
N ALA A 250 37.92 -31.39 5.30
CA ALA A 250 37.90 -30.07 5.90
C ALA A 250 39.28 -29.73 6.48
N GLY A 251 39.63 -28.44 6.53
CA GLY A 251 40.80 -27.92 7.24
C GLY A 251 40.62 -26.44 7.54
N LEU A 252 40.51 -26.13 8.84
CA LEU A 252 40.31 -24.82 9.45
C LEU A 252 41.65 -24.29 9.99
N ALA A 253 41.98 -23.00 9.79
CA ALA A 253 42.82 -22.14 10.67
C ALA A 253 43.06 -20.79 9.95
N ILE A 254 42.41 -19.68 10.34
CA ILE A 254 42.77 -18.67 11.37
C ILE A 254 44.06 -17.86 11.07
N CYS A 255 43.83 -16.63 10.59
CA CYS A 255 44.31 -15.32 11.07
C CYS A 255 45.78 -15.13 11.49
N LEU A 256 46.50 -14.24 10.80
CA LEU A 256 46.87 -12.87 11.23
C LEU A 256 48.15 -12.45 10.47
N ILE A 257 48.15 -11.28 9.82
CA ILE A 257 49.19 -10.23 9.84
C ILE A 257 48.78 -9.15 8.83
N THR A 258 48.39 -8.00 9.37
CA THR A 258 48.47 -6.70 8.73
C THR A 258 49.91 -6.20 8.78
N LEU A 259 50.41 -5.56 7.71
CA LEU A 259 50.89 -4.17 7.69
C LEU A 259 52.03 -3.92 6.66
N ILE A 260 51.75 -3.01 5.71
CA ILE A 260 52.63 -2.10 4.92
C ILE A 260 53.69 -2.73 3.99
N VAL A 261 53.50 -2.57 2.68
CA VAL A 261 54.55 -2.12 1.74
C VAL A 261 53.89 -1.24 0.67
N PHE A 262 54.22 0.06 0.65
CA PHE A 262 54.48 0.83 -0.58
C PHE A 262 54.90 2.25 -0.19
N LEU A 263 56.19 2.44 0.03
CA LEU A 263 56.88 3.73 -0.10
C LEU A 263 58.38 3.47 -0.19
N ALA A 264 58.94 3.78 -1.37
CA ALA A 264 60.31 4.18 -1.67
C ALA A 264 60.94 3.43 -2.86
N PHE A 265 60.78 4.01 -4.05
CA PHE A 265 61.83 3.95 -5.07
C PHE A 265 62.71 5.18 -4.87
N SER A 266 64.00 4.98 -4.57
CA SER A 266 65.10 5.89 -4.92
C SER A 266 66.47 5.25 -4.65
N PHE A 267 67.15 4.94 -5.76
CA PHE A 267 68.60 5.00 -6.01
C PHE A 267 69.62 3.99 -5.43
N LEU A 268 70.54 3.66 -6.36
CA LEU A 268 71.92 3.14 -6.29
C LEU A 268 72.12 1.62 -6.23
N GLY A 269 72.61 1.09 -7.36
CA GLY A 269 72.97 -0.31 -7.55
C GLY A 269 74.39 -0.65 -7.12
N SER A 270 74.72 -1.93 -7.27
CA SER A 270 76.05 -2.41 -7.65
C SER A 270 75.95 -3.89 -8.04
N SER A 271 76.81 -4.24 -8.98
CA SER A 271 77.08 -5.52 -9.65
C SER A 271 77.12 -6.77 -8.76
N GLY A 272 76.67 -7.89 -9.33
CA GLY A 272 76.99 -9.25 -8.88
C GLY A 272 76.31 -10.28 -9.76
N ASP A 273 76.99 -10.71 -10.83
CA ASP A 273 76.63 -11.88 -11.63
C ASP A 273 76.74 -13.16 -10.79
N GLU A 274 75.63 -13.85 -10.59
CA GLU A 274 75.60 -15.32 -10.43
C GLU A 274 74.43 -15.86 -11.26
N LYS A 275 74.77 -16.52 -12.37
CA LYS A 275 73.82 -17.24 -13.23
C LYS A 275 73.19 -18.40 -12.47
N SER A 276 71.88 -18.27 -12.23
CA SER A 276 70.96 -19.40 -12.11
C SER A 276 70.11 -19.44 -13.38
N GLU A 277 70.37 -20.41 -14.25
CA GLU A 277 69.55 -20.72 -15.42
C GLU A 277 68.16 -21.23 -15.01
N ASN A 278 67.18 -20.33 -15.03
CA ASN A 278 65.81 -20.49 -15.55
C ASN A 278 64.95 -19.32 -15.04
N GLY A 279 65.25 -18.11 -15.50
CA GLY A 279 64.33 -16.97 -15.43
C GLY A 279 63.82 -16.73 -16.85
N SER A 280 62.53 -16.89 -17.08
CA SER A 280 61.94 -16.32 -18.28
C SER A 280 62.20 -14.81 -18.23
N ASP A 281 62.76 -14.25 -19.30
CA ASP A 281 62.98 -12.80 -19.44
C ASP A 281 61.63 -12.14 -19.77
N ASP A 282 60.65 -12.37 -18.91
CA ASP A 282 59.27 -11.91 -19.07
C ASP A 282 59.19 -10.43 -18.70
N SER A 283 58.99 -9.61 -19.73
CA SER A 283 58.87 -8.15 -19.61
C SER A 283 57.45 -7.67 -19.88
N GLN A 284 56.52 -8.57 -20.18
CA GLN A 284 55.15 -8.21 -20.45
C GLN A 284 54.41 -8.01 -19.12
N LYS A 285 53.59 -6.95 -19.04
CA LYS A 285 52.85 -6.64 -17.82
C LYS A 285 51.52 -7.39 -17.81
N PRO A 286 51.08 -7.89 -16.65
CA PRO A 286 49.76 -8.46 -16.53
C PRO A 286 48.69 -7.38 -16.76
N THR A 287 47.53 -7.80 -17.22
CA THR A 287 46.33 -6.98 -17.39
C THR A 287 45.36 -7.23 -16.24
N ALA A 288 44.58 -6.20 -15.90
CA ALA A 288 43.63 -6.22 -14.80
C ALA A 288 42.26 -5.77 -15.28
N GLU A 289 41.21 -6.50 -14.92
CA GLU A 289 39.82 -6.14 -15.21
C GLU A 289 38.93 -6.39 -13.99
N ILE A 290 37.97 -5.49 -13.75
CA ILE A 290 36.91 -5.69 -12.76
C ILE A 290 35.56 -5.74 -13.49
N ARG A 291 34.81 -6.81 -13.24
CA ARG A 291 33.43 -7.00 -13.72
C ARG A 291 32.45 -6.95 -12.55
N GLY A 292 31.22 -6.48 -12.78
CA GLY A 292 30.13 -6.57 -11.80
C GLY A 292 29.88 -5.32 -10.94
N ILE A 293 30.82 -4.36 -10.91
CA ILE A 293 30.59 -3.06 -10.26
C ILE A 293 29.68 -2.18 -11.12
N GLN A 294 28.54 -1.79 -10.58
CA GLN A 294 27.59 -0.85 -11.15
C GLN A 294 27.99 0.59 -10.85
N LYS A 295 27.47 1.55 -11.62
CA LYS A 295 27.73 2.98 -11.41
C LYS A 295 27.21 3.49 -10.05
N SER A 296 26.17 2.89 -9.50
CA SER A 296 25.58 3.32 -8.24
C SER A 296 24.87 2.21 -7.48
N TYR A 297 24.88 2.30 -6.15
CA TYR A 297 24.22 1.41 -5.21
C TYR A 297 23.47 2.20 -4.15
N THR A 298 22.42 1.61 -3.57
CA THR A 298 21.76 2.16 -2.38
C THR A 298 22.53 1.72 -1.13
N GLN A 299 22.74 2.64 -0.17
CA GLN A 299 23.42 2.35 1.08
C GLN A 299 22.82 1.11 1.78
N GLY A 300 23.68 0.19 2.19
CA GLY A 300 23.28 -1.10 2.78
C GLY A 300 23.11 -2.24 1.77
N SER A 301 23.25 -2.00 0.46
CA SER A 301 23.33 -3.07 -0.54
C SER A 301 24.67 -3.80 -0.50
N ALA A 302 24.73 -5.03 -1.01
CA ALA A 302 26.00 -5.72 -1.28
C ALA A 302 26.51 -5.41 -2.70
N ILE A 303 27.82 -5.22 -2.83
CA ILE A 303 28.51 -5.14 -4.13
C ILE A 303 29.19 -6.47 -4.39
N SER A 304 28.88 -7.07 -5.55
CA SER A 304 29.50 -8.30 -6.04
C SER A 304 30.36 -7.99 -7.26
N LEU A 305 31.64 -8.37 -7.21
CA LEU A 305 32.57 -8.19 -8.31
C LEU A 305 33.29 -9.48 -8.69
N THR A 306 33.82 -9.49 -9.90
CA THR A 306 34.82 -10.47 -10.36
C THR A 306 36.08 -9.73 -10.77
N ALA A 307 37.17 -9.96 -10.06
CA ALA A 307 38.51 -9.52 -10.41
C ALA A 307 39.14 -10.52 -11.38
N VAL A 308 39.63 -10.03 -12.51
CA VAL A 308 40.28 -10.84 -13.54
C VAL A 308 41.69 -10.32 -13.75
N GLY A 309 42.65 -11.22 -13.72
CA GLY A 309 44.03 -10.96 -14.09
C GLY A 309 44.41 -11.86 -15.26
N GLU A 310 45.06 -11.30 -16.28
CA GLU A 310 45.59 -12.08 -17.41
C GLU A 310 47.03 -11.70 -17.71
N ASP A 311 47.83 -12.69 -18.04
CA ASP A 311 49.26 -12.58 -18.29
C ASP A 311 49.69 -13.67 -19.30
N ASP A 312 50.74 -13.43 -20.07
CA ASP A 312 51.22 -14.41 -21.06
C ASP A 312 51.92 -15.61 -20.42
N GLN A 313 52.40 -15.50 -19.18
CA GLN A 313 52.99 -16.63 -18.44
C GLN A 313 52.16 -17.03 -17.24
N SER A 314 52.02 -16.15 -16.24
CA SER A 314 51.24 -16.45 -15.05
C SER A 314 51.08 -15.22 -14.18
N VAL A 315 49.83 -14.93 -13.82
CA VAL A 315 49.53 -14.07 -12.69
C VAL A 315 49.98 -14.75 -11.39
N SER A 316 50.56 -14.00 -10.46
CA SER A 316 50.99 -14.47 -9.13
C SER A 316 50.12 -13.92 -8.01
N GLN A 317 49.67 -12.66 -8.12
CA GLN A 317 48.87 -12.00 -7.09
C GLN A 317 47.85 -11.04 -7.69
N MET A 318 46.71 -10.90 -7.01
CA MET A 318 45.71 -9.85 -7.26
C MET A 318 45.33 -9.16 -5.95
N ALA A 319 45.19 -7.84 -5.97
CA ALA A 319 44.78 -7.04 -4.80
C ALA A 319 43.73 -5.99 -5.17
N PHE A 320 42.52 -6.14 -4.65
CA PHE A 320 41.41 -5.20 -4.77
C PHE A 320 41.31 -4.31 -3.53
N ARG A 321 41.05 -3.02 -3.72
CA ARG A 321 40.72 -2.09 -2.63
C ARG A 321 39.78 -0.98 -3.06
N VAL A 322 38.98 -0.49 -2.12
CA VAL A 322 38.23 0.77 -2.25
C VAL A 322 38.98 1.84 -1.45
N GLU A 323 39.44 2.88 -2.13
CA GLU A 323 40.27 3.94 -1.55
C GLU A 323 39.55 4.63 -0.37
N ASN A 324 40.31 4.93 0.70
CA ASN A 324 39.82 5.59 1.91
C ASN A 324 38.72 4.81 2.67
N THR A 325 38.69 3.48 2.53
CA THR A 325 37.78 2.60 3.30
C THR A 325 38.55 1.38 3.82
N SER A 326 37.92 0.60 4.69
CA SER A 326 38.43 -0.70 5.15
C SER A 326 38.26 -1.83 4.13
N ILE A 327 37.57 -1.59 3.01
CA ILE A 327 37.24 -2.61 2.02
C ILE A 327 38.47 -2.90 1.17
N SER A 328 39.06 -4.07 1.39
CA SER A 328 40.18 -4.59 0.62
C SER A 328 40.16 -6.12 0.61
N GLN A 329 40.75 -6.72 -0.42
CA GLN A 329 40.88 -8.16 -0.58
C GLN A 329 42.10 -8.48 -1.44
N SER A 330 42.83 -9.54 -1.08
CA SER A 330 43.98 -10.02 -1.87
C SER A 330 43.88 -11.52 -2.11
N TRP A 331 44.47 -11.98 -3.21
CA TRP A 331 44.50 -13.36 -3.63
C TRP A 331 45.87 -13.72 -4.19
N ASP A 332 46.43 -14.81 -3.68
CA ASP A 332 47.56 -15.47 -4.32
C ASP A 332 47.00 -16.47 -5.34
N VAL A 333 47.45 -16.37 -6.58
CA VAL A 333 46.87 -17.06 -7.74
C VAL A 333 47.96 -17.64 -8.64
N GLY A 334 47.56 -18.46 -9.60
CA GLY A 334 48.48 -19.05 -10.56
C GLY A 334 47.76 -19.44 -11.85
N GLY A 335 48.38 -19.13 -12.99
CA GLY A 335 47.83 -19.36 -14.31
C GLY A 335 47.80 -18.09 -15.17
N GLN A 336 47.67 -18.29 -16.48
CA GLN A 336 47.68 -17.21 -17.49
C GLN A 336 46.40 -16.35 -17.46
N SER A 337 45.26 -16.90 -17.06
CA SER A 337 44.01 -16.14 -16.90
C SER A 337 43.28 -16.65 -15.67
N VAL A 338 43.09 -15.77 -14.69
CA VAL A 338 42.54 -16.09 -13.37
C VAL A 338 41.41 -15.13 -13.03
N ALA A 339 40.35 -15.65 -12.42
CA ALA A 339 39.20 -14.86 -12.00
C ALA A 339 38.83 -15.18 -10.55
N GLN A 340 38.63 -14.14 -9.73
CA GLN A 340 38.26 -14.24 -8.33
C GLN A 340 37.01 -13.41 -8.04
N LYS A 341 36.12 -13.95 -7.19
CA LYS A 341 34.90 -13.25 -6.78
C LYS A 341 35.10 -12.60 -5.41
N TYR A 342 34.50 -11.43 -5.23
CA TYR A 342 34.45 -10.74 -3.95
C TYR A 342 33.10 -10.06 -3.76
N ASP A 343 32.54 -10.22 -2.57
CA ASP A 343 31.32 -9.57 -2.14
C ASP A 343 31.60 -8.73 -0.89
N PHE A 344 31.16 -7.48 -0.87
CA PHE A 344 31.27 -6.63 0.32
C PHE A 344 30.03 -5.75 0.52
N PRO A 345 29.64 -5.47 1.79
CA PRO A 345 28.49 -4.63 2.09
C PRO A 345 28.83 -3.14 1.96
N THR A 346 27.81 -2.33 1.68
CA THR A 346 27.91 -0.86 1.65
C THR A 346 27.27 -0.20 2.87
N SER A 347 26.94 -0.97 3.92
CA SER A 347 26.27 -0.47 5.13
C SER A 347 27.08 0.58 5.88
N GLU A 348 28.41 0.44 5.89
CA GLU A 348 29.33 1.36 6.57
C GLU A 348 29.77 2.54 5.69
N LEU A 349 29.43 2.51 4.39
CA LEU A 349 29.75 3.58 3.46
C LEU A 349 28.67 4.67 3.53
N LYS A 350 29.11 5.93 3.68
CA LYS A 350 28.21 7.08 3.61
C LYS A 350 27.84 7.35 2.15
N PRO A 351 26.71 8.03 1.87
CA PRO A 351 26.40 8.48 0.53
C PRO A 351 27.54 9.32 -0.06
N GLY A 352 27.97 9.00 -1.27
CA GLY A 352 29.15 9.60 -1.90
C GLY A 352 29.74 8.77 -3.04
N THR A 353 30.76 9.33 -3.70
CA THR A 353 31.49 8.65 -4.78
C THR A 353 32.74 7.98 -4.21
N TYR A 354 32.95 6.71 -4.54
CA TYR A 354 34.09 5.91 -4.10
C TYR A 354 34.91 5.43 -5.29
N LYS A 355 36.24 5.46 -5.15
CA LYS A 355 37.19 4.97 -6.15
C LYS A 355 37.73 3.61 -5.71
N TYR A 356 37.81 2.67 -6.65
CA TYR A 356 38.41 1.36 -6.42
C TYR A 356 39.62 1.14 -7.33
N VAL A 357 40.52 0.26 -6.90
CA VAL A 357 41.70 -0.17 -7.64
C VAL A 357 41.84 -1.68 -7.54
N LEU A 358 42.14 -2.34 -8.65
CA LEU A 358 42.65 -3.70 -8.71
C LEU A 358 44.10 -3.64 -9.22
N ALA A 359 45.04 -4.13 -8.42
CA ALA A 359 46.42 -4.37 -8.83
C ALA A 359 46.62 -5.87 -9.10
N VAL A 360 47.44 -6.19 -10.09
CA VAL A 360 47.76 -7.56 -10.51
C VAL A 360 49.27 -7.64 -10.72
N ASP A 361 49.90 -8.65 -10.14
CA ASP A 361 51.35 -8.90 -10.26
C ASP A 361 51.56 -10.28 -10.89
N ASP A 362 52.60 -10.42 -11.72
CA ASP A 362 53.03 -11.69 -12.29
C ASP A 362 54.16 -12.34 -11.46
N ARG A 363 54.74 -13.45 -11.94
CA ARG A 363 55.87 -14.12 -11.25
C ARG A 363 57.24 -13.49 -11.52
N ALA A 364 57.38 -12.73 -12.60
CA ALA A 364 58.60 -12.02 -12.96
C ALA A 364 58.75 -10.68 -12.22
N GLY A 365 57.70 -10.23 -11.53
CA GLY A 365 57.64 -9.00 -10.77
C GLY A 365 57.06 -7.81 -11.53
N ASN A 366 56.43 -8.02 -12.70
CA ASN A 366 55.73 -6.96 -13.41
C ASN A 366 54.33 -6.75 -12.82
N SER A 367 53.88 -5.49 -12.80
CA SER A 367 52.60 -5.08 -12.23
C SER A 367 51.70 -4.38 -13.25
N GLY A 368 50.42 -4.73 -13.23
CA GLY A 368 49.31 -4.09 -13.94
C GLY A 368 48.24 -3.60 -12.97
N SER A 369 47.38 -2.67 -13.41
CA SER A 369 46.25 -2.25 -12.61
C SER A 369 45.09 -1.70 -13.43
N CYS A 370 43.89 -1.77 -12.87
CA CYS A 370 42.73 -1.02 -13.33
C CYS A 370 42.06 -0.29 -12.16
N SER A 371 41.31 0.77 -12.48
CA SER A 371 40.56 1.53 -11.48
C SER A 371 39.24 2.01 -12.04
N GLY A 372 38.32 2.33 -11.13
CA GLY A 372 37.01 2.87 -11.49
C GLY A 372 36.35 3.54 -10.30
N ASN A 373 35.09 3.93 -10.47
CA ASN A 373 34.30 4.55 -9.41
C ASN A 373 32.88 3.99 -9.35
N PHE A 374 32.27 4.07 -8.17
CA PHE A 374 30.85 3.83 -7.95
C PHE A 374 30.30 4.84 -6.94
N GLN A 375 28.98 5.06 -6.98
CA GLN A 375 28.29 5.94 -6.04
C GLN A 375 27.46 5.16 -5.02
N ILE A 376 27.50 5.56 -3.76
CA ILE A 376 26.52 5.16 -2.75
C ILE A 376 25.47 6.26 -2.64
N ARG A 377 24.20 5.90 -2.81
CA ARG A 377 23.05 6.78 -2.64
C ARG A 377 22.41 6.52 -1.27
N GLU A 378 21.85 7.57 -0.68
CA GLU A 378 21.09 7.41 0.56
C GLU A 378 19.91 6.45 0.33
N LYS A 379 19.64 5.60 1.33
CA LYS A 379 18.45 4.77 1.32
C LYS A 379 17.22 5.67 1.39
N PRO A 380 16.28 5.59 0.42
CA PRO A 380 15.05 6.36 0.45
C PRO A 380 14.30 6.13 1.76
N ASP A 381 13.76 7.20 2.32
CA ASP A 381 12.80 7.06 3.40
C ASP A 381 11.46 6.60 2.84
N THR A 382 10.89 5.55 3.43
CA THR A 382 9.64 4.95 2.97
C THR A 382 8.60 4.84 4.09
N VAL A 383 8.93 5.32 5.28
CA VAL A 383 8.01 5.34 6.41
C VAL A 383 7.14 6.58 6.27
N GLN A 384 5.82 6.43 6.39
CA GLN A 384 4.92 7.57 6.31
C GLN A 384 4.91 8.35 7.64
N PRO A 385 4.80 9.69 7.59
CA PRO A 385 4.57 10.48 8.78
C PRO A 385 3.16 10.19 9.34
N VAL A 386 2.99 10.37 10.65
CA VAL A 386 1.71 10.20 11.35
C VAL A 386 1.22 11.55 11.84
N GLY A 387 -0.05 11.87 11.57
CA GLY A 387 -0.76 13.03 12.10
C GLY A 387 -1.88 12.63 13.07
N LYS A 388 -2.12 13.48 14.07
CA LYS A 388 -3.20 13.37 15.05
C LYS A 388 -3.89 14.72 15.23
N ILE A 389 -5.22 14.76 15.12
CA ILE A 389 -6.06 15.89 15.50
C ILE A 389 -6.77 15.59 16.83
N ALA A 390 -6.79 16.57 17.73
CA ALA A 390 -7.56 16.54 18.97
C ALA A 390 -8.34 17.86 19.17
N GLY A 391 -9.49 17.80 19.84
CA GLY A 391 -10.28 18.97 20.22
C GLY A 391 -11.51 19.26 19.33
N ILE A 392 -11.60 18.64 18.17
CA ILE A 392 -12.85 18.64 17.37
C ILE A 392 -13.85 17.70 18.05
N ARG A 393 -15.03 18.22 18.39
CA ARG A 393 -16.16 17.49 19.00
C ARG A 393 -17.06 16.93 17.90
N ASP A 394 -17.83 15.90 18.23
CA ASP A 394 -18.78 15.28 17.29
C ASP A 394 -19.88 16.24 16.82
N SER A 395 -20.19 17.28 17.60
CA SER A 395 -21.14 18.30 17.16
C SER A 395 -20.88 19.70 17.73
N TYR A 396 -21.34 20.69 16.96
CA TYR A 396 -21.30 22.12 17.23
C TYR A 396 -22.63 22.77 16.85
N THR A 397 -22.87 23.97 17.34
CA THR A 397 -24.00 24.83 16.89
C THR A 397 -23.47 25.93 15.99
N ARG A 398 -24.19 26.28 14.92
CA ARG A 398 -23.83 27.38 14.02
C ARG A 398 -23.51 28.65 14.81
N GLY A 399 -22.30 29.17 14.64
CA GLY A 399 -21.79 30.32 15.39
C GLY A 399 -20.72 29.96 16.43
N ASP A 400 -20.58 28.68 16.78
CA ASP A 400 -19.49 28.20 17.62
C ASP A 400 -18.13 28.40 16.94
N GLU A 401 -17.10 28.58 17.75
CA GLU A 401 -15.70 28.47 17.34
C GLU A 401 -15.20 27.04 17.55
N VAL A 402 -14.74 26.40 16.48
CA VAL A 402 -14.14 25.06 16.52
C VAL A 402 -12.64 25.24 16.75
N SER A 403 -12.13 24.75 17.89
CA SER A 403 -10.72 24.80 18.24
C SER A 403 -10.11 23.41 18.27
N TYR A 404 -8.90 23.26 17.74
CA TYR A 404 -8.21 21.97 17.67
C TYR A 404 -6.69 22.09 17.83
N THR A 405 -6.07 20.97 18.18
CA THR A 405 -4.62 20.78 18.26
C THR A 405 -4.22 19.68 17.30
N ILE A 406 -3.15 19.93 16.56
CA ILE A 406 -2.49 18.95 15.70
C ILE A 406 -1.18 18.52 16.36
N GLN A 407 -0.90 17.23 16.26
CA GLN A 407 0.41 16.63 16.55
C GLN A 407 0.80 15.79 15.35
N ALA A 408 2.04 15.91 14.90
CA ALA A 408 2.58 15.05 13.85
C ALA A 408 3.98 14.56 14.21
N SER A 409 4.34 13.40 13.69
CA SER A 409 5.65 12.78 13.89
C SER A 409 6.08 11.94 12.71
N ASP A 410 7.39 11.84 12.50
CA ASP A 410 8.03 11.05 11.46
C ASP A 410 9.33 10.40 12.00
N ASN A 411 9.81 9.33 11.36
CA ASN A 411 11.07 8.66 11.73
C ASN A 411 12.32 9.48 11.40
N LYS A 412 12.26 10.38 10.40
CA LYS A 412 13.37 11.27 10.05
C LYS A 412 12.99 12.74 10.26
N ALA A 413 12.13 13.27 9.40
CA ALA A 413 11.79 14.69 9.42
C ALA A 413 10.51 14.98 8.64
N LEU A 414 9.62 15.71 9.29
CA LEU A 414 8.45 16.33 8.67
C LEU A 414 8.88 17.45 7.72
N LYS A 415 8.02 17.72 6.74
CA LYS A 415 8.14 18.80 5.77
C LYS A 415 6.94 19.73 5.82
N LYS A 416 5.72 19.18 5.72
CA LYS A 416 4.49 19.99 5.61
C LYS A 416 3.32 19.31 6.28
N ILE A 417 2.44 20.11 6.88
CA ILE A 417 1.18 19.64 7.44
C ILE A 417 0.05 20.50 6.88
N THR A 418 -1.04 19.88 6.43
CA THR A 418 -2.20 20.58 5.85
C THR A 418 -3.49 20.08 6.47
N PHE A 419 -4.28 20.97 7.07
CA PHE A 419 -5.62 20.70 7.54
C PHE A 419 -6.64 21.29 6.56
N LYS A 420 -7.69 20.53 6.24
CA LYS A 420 -8.75 20.92 5.30
C LYS A 420 -10.11 20.47 5.80
N ILE A 421 -11.14 21.19 5.34
CA ILE A 421 -12.54 20.84 5.52
C ILE A 421 -13.13 20.79 4.11
N ALA A 422 -13.71 19.65 3.72
CA ALA A 422 -14.02 19.33 2.33
C ALA A 422 -14.92 20.40 1.68
N GLU A 423 -15.93 20.85 2.41
CA GLU A 423 -16.91 21.83 1.95
C GLU A 423 -16.46 23.28 2.15
N MET A 424 -15.41 23.51 2.96
CA MET A 424 -14.93 24.84 3.34
C MET A 424 -13.44 25.01 3.06
N PRO A 425 -13.03 25.02 1.78
CA PRO A 425 -11.61 25.13 1.39
C PRO A 425 -10.96 26.45 1.83
N SER A 426 -11.74 27.51 2.07
CA SER A 426 -11.25 28.79 2.61
C SER A 426 -10.68 28.68 4.02
N GLU A 427 -11.07 27.64 4.76
CA GLU A 427 -10.61 27.39 6.14
C GLU A 427 -9.39 26.47 6.21
N ALA A 428 -8.88 26.05 5.05
CA ALA A 428 -7.68 25.23 4.99
C ALA A 428 -6.49 25.96 5.63
N LYS A 429 -5.70 25.22 6.41
CA LYS A 429 -4.47 25.70 7.04
C LYS A 429 -3.31 24.81 6.61
N ALA A 430 -2.16 25.43 6.40
CA ALA A 430 -0.92 24.71 6.11
C ALA A 430 0.21 25.25 6.98
N TRP A 431 1.03 24.34 7.49
CA TRP A 431 2.20 24.64 8.30
C TRP A 431 3.42 24.00 7.66
N GLN A 432 4.53 24.73 7.67
CA GLN A 432 5.84 24.16 7.38
C GLN A 432 6.39 23.59 8.68
N ALA A 433 6.77 22.32 8.63
CA ALA A 433 7.34 21.61 9.76
C ALA A 433 8.79 21.26 9.46
N SER A 434 9.60 21.15 10.51
CA SER A 434 10.98 20.68 10.41
C SER A 434 11.30 19.81 11.61
N GLY A 435 12.15 18.81 11.38
CA GLY A 435 12.49 17.81 12.40
C GLY A 435 11.43 16.71 12.56
N PRO A 436 11.63 15.79 13.52
CA PRO A 436 10.88 14.54 13.60
C PRO A 436 9.47 14.69 14.19
N SER A 437 9.12 15.85 14.75
CA SER A 437 7.81 16.07 15.35
C SER A 437 7.42 17.55 15.34
N ALA A 438 6.13 17.83 15.21
CA ALA A 438 5.59 19.18 15.30
C ALA A 438 4.20 19.20 15.97
N SER A 439 3.84 20.34 16.57
CA SER A 439 2.50 20.55 17.12
C SER A 439 2.01 21.96 16.89
N TYR A 440 0.73 22.09 16.52
CA TYR A 440 0.09 23.36 16.20
C TYR A 440 -1.30 23.42 16.86
N LYS A 441 -1.74 24.64 17.16
CA LYS A 441 -3.11 24.93 17.59
C LYS A 441 -3.76 25.88 16.60
N SER A 442 -5.03 25.68 16.32
CA SER A 442 -5.79 26.58 15.44
C SER A 442 -7.29 26.49 15.76
N SER A 443 -8.04 27.45 15.23
CA SER A 443 -9.50 27.47 15.27
C SER A 443 -10.10 28.02 13.99
N PHE A 444 -11.41 27.80 13.79
CA PHE A 444 -12.21 28.46 12.76
C PHE A 444 -13.65 28.71 13.27
N PRO A 445 -14.31 29.80 12.83
CA PRO A 445 -15.69 30.09 13.19
C PRO A 445 -16.68 29.38 12.27
N THR A 446 -17.88 29.05 12.78
CA THR A 446 -18.95 28.38 12.01
C THR A 446 -20.17 29.27 11.74
N LYS A 447 -20.07 30.58 11.99
CA LYS A 447 -21.21 31.52 11.96
C LYS A 447 -21.95 31.53 10.63
N ASP A 448 -21.20 31.52 9.53
CA ASP A 448 -21.74 31.68 8.18
C ASP A 448 -21.97 30.33 7.45
N TRP A 449 -21.83 29.23 8.20
CA TRP A 449 -21.94 27.88 7.65
C TRP A 449 -23.38 27.39 7.73
N LYS A 450 -23.77 26.52 6.80
CA LYS A 450 -25.09 25.88 6.84
C LYS A 450 -25.06 24.70 7.82
N PRO A 451 -26.15 24.42 8.55
CA PRO A 451 -26.24 23.18 9.30
C PRO A 451 -26.05 21.95 8.40
N GLY A 452 -25.36 20.92 8.90
CA GLY A 452 -24.99 19.73 8.14
C GLY A 452 -23.83 18.97 8.77
N THR A 453 -23.44 17.84 8.17
CA THR A 453 -22.20 17.14 8.51
C THR A 453 -21.05 17.67 7.66
N TYR A 454 -19.89 17.89 8.28
CA TYR A 454 -18.69 18.38 7.64
C TYR A 454 -17.56 17.39 7.85
N SER A 455 -16.88 17.01 6.77
CA SER A 455 -15.73 16.12 6.81
C SER A 455 -14.43 16.92 6.73
N TYR A 456 -13.44 16.55 7.54
CA TYR A 456 -12.13 17.18 7.56
C TYR A 456 -11.02 16.17 7.34
N SER A 457 -9.87 16.65 6.84
CA SER A 457 -8.66 15.84 6.70
C SER A 457 -7.41 16.59 7.16
N LEU A 458 -6.46 15.82 7.68
CA LEU A 458 -5.11 16.24 8.04
C LEU A 458 -4.13 15.43 7.20
N LEU A 459 -3.42 16.11 6.29
CA LEU A 459 -2.34 15.53 5.51
C LEU A 459 -1.00 15.93 6.13
N THR A 460 -0.13 14.96 6.39
CA THR A 460 1.25 15.15 6.85
C THR A 460 2.21 14.65 5.78
N GLU A 461 3.20 15.44 5.40
CA GLU A 461 4.22 15.13 4.40
C GLU A 461 5.60 15.20 5.07
N ASP A 462 6.45 14.22 4.82
CA ASP A 462 7.83 14.18 5.29
C ASP A 462 8.83 14.72 4.25
N MET A 463 10.11 14.76 4.60
CA MET A 463 11.19 15.19 3.68
C MET A 463 11.49 14.17 2.58
N GLY A 464 11.11 12.90 2.77
CA GLY A 464 11.18 11.84 1.75
C GLY A 464 10.05 11.91 0.71
N GLY A 465 9.03 12.75 0.94
CA GLY A 465 7.83 12.85 0.12
C GLY A 465 6.74 11.83 0.47
N ASN A 466 6.89 11.08 1.56
CA ASN A 466 5.83 10.20 2.05
C ASN A 466 4.72 11.04 2.69
N VAL A 467 3.49 10.59 2.50
CA VAL A 467 2.29 11.29 2.99
C VAL A 467 1.50 10.35 3.91
N GLY A 468 1.10 10.88 5.06
CA GLY A 468 0.10 10.29 5.95
C GLY A 468 -1.17 11.14 5.95
N GLU A 469 -2.31 10.51 6.16
CA GLU A 469 -3.61 11.18 6.22
C GLU A 469 -4.42 10.70 7.42
N GLN A 470 -5.11 11.64 8.07
CA GLN A 470 -6.15 11.35 9.05
C GLN A 470 -7.41 12.12 8.67
N THR A 471 -8.57 11.47 8.72
CA THR A 471 -9.87 12.08 8.47
C THR A 471 -10.73 12.08 9.72
N GLY A 472 -11.81 12.85 9.68
CA GLY A 472 -12.87 12.82 10.68
C GLY A 472 -14.05 13.71 10.26
N GLU A 473 -15.08 13.73 11.08
CA GLU A 473 -16.31 14.46 10.78
C GLU A 473 -16.85 15.15 12.04
N PHE A 474 -17.65 16.21 11.83
CA PHE A 474 -18.48 16.79 12.89
C PHE A 474 -19.81 17.27 12.32
N VAL A 475 -20.82 17.30 13.18
CA VAL A 475 -22.16 17.80 12.83
C VAL A 475 -22.31 19.25 13.28
N LEU A 476 -22.64 20.14 12.35
CA LEU A 476 -23.06 21.50 12.65
C LEU A 476 -24.59 21.60 12.72
N LYS A 477 -25.11 21.95 13.89
CA LYS A 477 -26.54 22.08 14.17
C LYS A 477 -27.00 23.52 13.96
N GLU A 478 -28.29 23.69 13.65
CA GLU A 478 -28.90 25.01 13.60
C GLU A 478 -28.98 25.63 15.00
N VAL A 479 -28.84 26.95 15.06
CA VAL A 479 -29.15 27.73 16.26
C VAL A 479 -30.63 27.57 16.59
N GLN A 480 -30.92 26.98 17.75
CA GLN A 480 -32.29 26.80 18.22
C GLN A 480 -32.72 28.00 19.09
N TYR A 481 -33.99 28.39 18.95
CA TYR A 481 -34.62 29.47 19.70
C TYR A 481 -35.82 28.94 20.47
N GLY A 482 -36.14 29.55 21.60
CA GLY A 482 -37.39 29.33 22.32
C GLY A 482 -38.08 30.64 22.65
N GLU A 483 -39.33 30.58 23.12
CA GLU A 483 -40.05 31.74 23.62
C GLU A 483 -40.09 31.72 25.16
N VAL A 484 -39.87 32.86 25.79
CA VAL A 484 -40.06 33.03 27.24
C VAL A 484 -41.13 34.07 27.48
N ASN A 485 -42.19 33.69 28.21
CA ASN A 485 -43.17 34.63 28.74
C ASN A 485 -42.85 34.95 30.19
N ILE A 486 -42.35 36.16 30.41
CA ILE A 486 -41.92 36.66 31.71
C ILE A 486 -43.06 37.46 32.34
N VAL A 487 -43.44 37.09 33.56
CA VAL A 487 -44.45 37.79 34.35
C VAL A 487 -43.90 38.02 35.76
N THR A 488 -43.69 39.27 36.17
CA THR A 488 -43.21 39.58 37.52
C THR A 488 -44.28 40.30 38.34
N ARG A 489 -44.20 40.16 39.68
CA ARG A 489 -44.96 40.97 40.64
C ARG A 489 -44.03 41.46 41.75
N PRO A 490 -43.89 42.80 41.95
CA PRO A 490 -44.39 43.89 41.09
C PRO A 490 -43.77 43.83 39.68
N TRP A 491 -44.27 44.66 38.75
CA TRP A 491 -43.69 44.77 37.41
C TRP A 491 -42.20 45.15 37.47
N ALA A 492 -41.39 44.75 36.50
CA ALA A 492 -40.00 45.15 36.39
C ALA A 492 -39.57 45.38 34.93
N GLU A 493 -38.61 46.26 34.71
CA GLU A 493 -37.88 46.40 33.45
C GLU A 493 -36.91 45.23 33.29
N ILE A 494 -36.88 44.63 32.11
CA ILE A 494 -36.16 43.40 31.79
C ILE A 494 -34.89 43.75 31.02
N PHE A 495 -33.74 43.25 31.50
CA PHE A 495 -32.44 43.41 30.86
C PHE A 495 -31.82 42.05 30.55
N ILE A 496 -31.30 41.89 29.34
CA ILE A 496 -30.55 40.71 28.90
C ILE A 496 -29.26 41.25 28.27
N ASP A 497 -28.11 40.76 28.72
CA ASP A 497 -26.78 41.24 28.32
C ASP A 497 -26.62 42.77 28.43
N GLY A 498 -27.23 43.35 29.46
CA GLY A 498 -27.22 44.80 29.73
C GLY A 498 -28.14 45.64 28.83
N LYS A 499 -28.82 45.05 27.85
CA LYS A 499 -29.78 45.75 26.97
C LYS A 499 -31.20 45.64 27.52
N SER A 500 -31.95 46.75 27.53
CA SER A 500 -33.37 46.77 27.96
C SER A 500 -34.28 46.15 26.89
N PHE A 501 -35.22 45.31 27.34
CA PHE A 501 -36.26 44.65 26.54
C PHE A 501 -37.68 45.11 26.95
N GLY A 502 -37.78 46.15 27.78
CA GLY A 502 -39.02 46.72 28.27
C GLY A 502 -39.55 46.08 29.55
N ASN A 503 -40.81 46.37 29.90
CA ASN A 503 -41.40 45.99 31.18
C ASN A 503 -42.18 44.67 31.11
N SER A 504 -42.16 43.89 32.18
CA SER A 504 -43.03 42.71 32.37
C SER A 504 -44.50 43.11 32.58
N PRO A 505 -45.49 42.31 32.14
CA PRO A 505 -45.34 41.02 31.47
C PRO A 505 -44.91 41.15 30.01
N LYS A 506 -43.96 40.31 29.57
CA LYS A 506 -43.39 40.37 28.22
C LYS A 506 -43.06 38.97 27.70
N ARG A 507 -43.38 38.72 26.43
CA ARG A 507 -42.91 37.55 25.68
C ARG A 507 -41.68 37.92 24.87
N LEU A 508 -40.63 37.10 24.94
CA LEU A 508 -39.35 37.29 24.26
C LEU A 508 -38.95 36.02 23.52
N LYS A 509 -38.44 36.14 22.29
CA LYS A 509 -37.78 35.04 21.58
C LYS A 509 -36.29 35.10 21.89
N LEU A 510 -35.76 34.05 22.51
CA LEU A 510 -34.38 33.98 23.01
C LEU A 510 -33.67 32.73 22.46
N LEU A 511 -32.35 32.77 22.45
CA LEU A 511 -31.52 31.60 22.15
C LEU A 511 -31.82 30.49 23.17
N ALA A 512 -31.91 29.25 22.69
CA ALA A 512 -32.06 28.10 23.55
C ALA A 512 -30.83 27.96 24.48
N GLY A 513 -31.07 27.53 25.72
CA GLY A 513 -30.04 27.41 26.75
C GLY A 513 -30.29 28.31 27.96
N LYS A 514 -29.27 28.45 28.81
CA LYS A 514 -29.36 29.27 30.03
C LYS A 514 -29.09 30.73 29.69
N VAL A 515 -30.07 31.58 29.96
CA VAL A 515 -29.99 33.04 29.78
C VAL A 515 -30.13 33.72 31.13
N GLU A 516 -29.19 34.58 31.47
CA GLU A 516 -29.28 35.43 32.66
C GLU A 516 -30.13 36.67 32.33
N ILE A 517 -31.13 36.94 33.17
CA ILE A 517 -32.06 38.05 32.99
C ILE A 517 -32.09 38.88 34.27
N ARG A 518 -31.84 40.17 34.14
CA ARG A 518 -31.92 41.14 35.23
C ARG A 518 -33.24 41.90 35.18
N PHE A 519 -33.86 42.07 36.33
CA PHE A 519 -35.16 42.69 36.55
C PHE A 519 -35.00 43.89 37.48
N VAL A 520 -35.35 45.07 36.99
CA VAL A 520 -35.20 46.32 37.76
C VAL A 520 -36.55 46.99 37.95
N ASN A 521 -36.91 47.34 39.20
CA ASN A 521 -38.00 48.25 39.50
C ASN A 521 -37.51 49.32 40.49
N LYS A 522 -37.15 50.49 39.95
CA LYS A 522 -36.64 51.62 40.73
C LYS A 522 -37.65 52.13 41.77
N ALA A 523 -38.95 52.14 41.45
CA ALA A 523 -40.00 52.63 42.34
C ALA A 523 -40.21 51.74 43.58
N LYS A 524 -39.76 50.48 43.51
CA LYS A 524 -39.80 49.51 44.61
C LYS A 524 -38.42 49.15 45.14
N ASN A 525 -37.36 49.82 44.65
CA ASN A 525 -35.97 49.52 44.98
C ASN A 525 -35.58 48.05 44.74
N ILE A 526 -36.06 47.47 43.63
CA ILE A 526 -35.79 46.08 43.24
C ILE A 526 -34.74 46.04 42.14
N ASP A 527 -33.75 45.17 42.31
CA ASP A 527 -32.75 44.79 41.32
C ASP A 527 -32.43 43.31 41.51
N HIS A 528 -33.05 42.46 40.69
CA HIS A 528 -32.99 40.99 40.82
C HIS A 528 -32.45 40.36 39.56
N THR A 529 -31.62 39.33 39.67
CA THR A 529 -31.11 38.59 38.52
C THR A 529 -31.51 37.12 38.64
N GLU A 530 -32.00 36.54 37.54
CA GLU A 530 -32.44 35.15 37.47
C GLU A 530 -31.89 34.51 36.19
N THR A 531 -31.37 33.28 36.29
CA THR A 531 -31.09 32.46 35.11
C THR A 531 -32.34 31.67 34.71
N ILE A 532 -32.76 31.81 33.46
CA ILE A 532 -33.86 31.04 32.85
C ILE A 532 -33.27 30.07 31.84
N THR A 533 -33.76 28.82 31.83
CA THR A 533 -33.46 27.88 30.75
C THR A 533 -34.53 28.01 29.67
N VAL A 534 -34.11 28.32 28.46
CA VAL A 534 -34.95 28.44 27.27
C VAL A 534 -34.87 27.13 26.51
N THR A 535 -35.99 26.42 26.41
CA THR A 535 -36.07 25.17 25.63
C THR A 535 -36.33 25.52 24.14
N PRO A 536 -35.64 24.87 23.18
CA PRO A 536 -35.91 24.99 21.75
C PRO A 536 -37.39 24.82 21.40
N ASP A 537 -37.92 25.69 20.54
CA ASP A 537 -39.27 25.64 19.96
C ASP A 537 -40.44 25.55 20.97
N GLU A 538 -40.16 25.83 22.24
CA GLU A 538 -41.14 25.79 23.33
C GLU A 538 -41.38 27.18 23.93
N LEU A 539 -42.57 27.36 24.52
CA LEU A 539 -42.91 28.52 25.33
C LEU A 539 -42.68 28.24 26.81
N THR A 540 -41.60 28.80 27.37
CA THR A 540 -41.32 28.78 28.80
C THR A 540 -42.09 29.91 29.49
N LYS A 541 -43.01 29.58 30.40
CA LYS A 541 -43.68 30.59 31.25
C LYS A 541 -42.91 30.74 32.56
N LYS A 542 -42.34 31.92 32.82
CA LYS A 542 -41.67 32.23 34.09
C LYS A 542 -42.45 33.30 34.84
N SER A 543 -42.95 32.94 36.03
CA SER A 543 -43.57 33.89 36.95
C SER A 543 -42.71 34.11 38.19
N LEU A 544 -42.37 35.36 38.47
CA LEU A 544 -41.46 35.73 39.57
C LEU A 544 -42.16 36.68 40.54
N LYS A 545 -42.04 36.41 41.85
CA LYS A 545 -42.38 37.37 42.90
C LYS A 545 -41.08 38.05 43.34
N LEU A 546 -40.91 39.30 42.94
CA LEU A 546 -39.72 40.09 43.26
C LEU A 546 -39.93 40.72 44.63
N LYS A 547 -38.90 40.64 45.49
CA LYS A 547 -38.93 41.15 46.86
C LYS A 547 -38.05 42.37 47.01
#